data_AF-A0A7C1Q133-F1
#
_entry.id   AF-A0A7C1Q133-F1
#
_cell.length_a   1.000
_cell.length_b   1.000
_cell.length_c   1.000
_cell.angle_alpha   90.00
_cell.angle_beta   90.00
_cell.angle_gamma   90.00
#
_symmetry.space_group_name_H-M   'P 1'
#
loop_
_entity.id
_entity.type
_entity.pdbx_description
1 polymer ?
#
loop_
_entity_poly.entity_id
_entity_poly.type
_entity_poly.pdbx_seq_one_letter_code
_entity_poly.pdbx_strand_id
1 'polypeptide(L)'
;MTDKDTITMEQAIIKVFRNKPNKEFTIKDICFGFLNYYGLSGYQKENDPKYPQPRWHHEIRSLINKLVQRGIVKKIMWNCYKYGKT
;
A
#
# COMPACT_ATOMS: atom_id res chain seq x y z
N MET A 1 5.38 -28.41 3.23
CA MET A 1 5.66 -27.03 3.69
C MET A 1 5.14 -26.11 2.62
N THR A 2 3.99 -25.48 2.84
CA THR A 2 3.46 -24.48 1.91
C THR A 2 4.30 -23.22 2.08
N ASP A 3 5.07 -22.87 1.06
CA ASP A 3 5.69 -21.56 0.92
C ASP A 3 4.64 -20.51 1.29
N LYS A 4 4.85 -19.83 2.42
CA LYS A 4 4.06 -18.65 2.74
C LYS A 4 4.48 -17.62 1.70
N ASP A 5 3.72 -17.55 0.61
CA ASP A 5 3.88 -16.57 -0.47
C ASP A 5 4.13 -15.21 0.16
N THR A 6 5.40 -14.79 0.15
CA THR A 6 5.80 -13.54 0.76
C THR A 6 5.33 -12.45 -0.18
N ILE A 7 4.22 -11.79 0.20
CA ILE A 7 3.61 -10.78 -0.66
C ILE A 7 4.58 -9.59 -0.73
N THR A 8 4.86 -9.10 -1.93
CA THR A 8 5.70 -7.91 -2.09
C THR A 8 4.94 -6.64 -1.71
N MET A 9 5.66 -5.54 -1.46
CA MET A 9 4.99 -4.27 -1.12
C MET A 9 4.06 -3.79 -2.23
N GLU A 10 4.48 -3.93 -3.48
CA GLU A 10 3.65 -3.57 -4.64
C GLU A 10 2.37 -4.40 -4.66
N GLN A 11 2.47 -5.72 -4.45
CA GLN A 11 1.29 -6.62 -4.37
C GLN A 11 0.37 -6.26 -3.20
N ALA A 12 0.93 -5.88 -2.05
CA ALA A 12 0.17 -5.41 -0.90
C ALA A 12 -0.65 -4.16 -1.24
N ILE A 13 -0.01 -3.16 -1.87
CA ILE A 13 -0.67 -1.92 -2.29
C ILE A 13 -1.75 -2.22 -3.34
N ILE A 14 -1.47 -3.06 -4.34
CA ILE A 14 -2.47 -3.48 -5.34
C ILE A 14 -3.67 -4.16 -4.67
N LYS A 15 -3.44 -5.03 -3.68
CA LYS A 15 -4.51 -5.68 -2.91
C LYS A 15 -5.40 -4.67 -2.19
N VAL A 16 -4.84 -3.57 -1.65
CA VAL A 16 -5.63 -2.48 -1.04
C VAL A 16 -6.68 -1.95 -2.02
N PHE A 17 -6.25 -1.59 -3.22
CA PHE A 17 -7.15 -1.05 -4.24
C PHE A 17 -8.13 -2.09 -4.78
N ARG A 18 -7.66 -3.32 -5.04
CA ARG A 18 -8.50 -4.41 -5.57
C ARG A 18 -9.57 -4.88 -4.60
N ASN A 19 -9.33 -4.79 -3.29
CA ASN A 19 -10.32 -5.21 -2.29
C ASN A 19 -11.55 -4.28 -2.25
N LYS A 20 -11.38 -2.99 -2.58
CA LYS A 20 -12.49 -2.03 -2.71
C LYS A 20 -12.30 -1.19 -3.97
N PRO A 21 -12.54 -1.75 -5.18
CA PRO A 21 -12.17 -1.10 -6.44
C PRO A 21 -12.93 0.21 -6.70
N ASN A 22 -14.12 0.35 -6.09
CA ASN A 22 -14.94 1.55 -6.21
C ASN A 22 -14.60 2.62 -5.16
N LYS A 23 -13.86 2.28 -4.09
CA LYS A 23 -13.49 3.20 -3.01
C LYS A 23 -12.35 4.13 -3.47
N GLU A 24 -12.44 5.38 -3.03
CA GLU A 24 -11.33 6.32 -3.05
C GLU A 24 -10.50 6.18 -1.78
N PHE A 25 -9.18 6.16 -1.96
CA PHE A 25 -8.22 5.95 -0.90
C PHE A 25 -7.32 7.17 -0.77
N THR A 26 -7.26 7.72 0.45
CA THR A 26 -6.21 8.67 0.82
C THR A 26 -4.88 7.94 1.00
N ILE A 27 -3.76 8.67 1.00
CA ILE A 27 -2.46 8.09 1.39
C ILE A 27 -2.54 7.36 2.75
N LYS A 28 -3.28 7.92 3.72
CA LYS A 28 -3.46 7.30 5.03
C LYS A 28 -4.20 5.97 4.94
N ASP A 29 -5.27 5.89 4.14
CA ASP A 29 -5.98 4.63 3.90
C ASP A 29 -5.08 3.58 3.25
N ILE A 30 -4.24 4.00 2.30
CA ILE A 30 -3.32 3.10 1.58
C ILE A 30 -2.27 2.55 2.55
N CYS A 31 -1.65 3.41 3.35
CA CYS A 31 -0.69 2.97 4.37
C CYS A 31 -1.34 1.99 5.35
N PHE A 32 -2.56 2.27 5.82
CA PHE A 32 -3.25 1.38 6.74
C PHE A 32 -3.61 0.02 6.10
N GLY A 33 -4.15 0.05 4.87
CA GLY A 33 -4.46 -1.16 4.12
C GLY A 33 -3.20 -1.98 3.82
N PHE A 34 -2.10 -1.31 3.46
CA PHE A 34 -0.81 -1.93 3.20
C PHE A 34 -0.33 -2.76 4.40
N LEU A 35 -0.40 -2.21 5.61
CA LEU A 35 0.00 -2.91 6.84
C LEU A 35 -0.80 -4.21 7.06
N ASN A 36 -2.09 -4.21 6.69
CA ASN A 36 -2.96 -5.38 6.83
C ASN A 36 -2.61 -6.49 5.83
N TYR A 37 -2.22 -6.15 4.61
CA TYR A 37 -1.90 -7.15 3.58
C TYR A 37 -0.44 -7.60 3.62
N TYR A 38 0.50 -6.68 3.88
CA TYR A 38 1.93 -6.97 3.85
C TYR A 38 2.38 -7.84 5.03
N GLY A 39 1.62 -7.87 6.13
CA GLY A 39 1.87 -8.79 7.23
C GLY A 39 3.21 -8.55 7.93
N LEU A 40 3.48 -7.30 8.33
CA LEU A 40 4.69 -6.97 9.09
C LEU A 40 4.82 -7.87 10.32
N SER A 41 6.02 -8.42 10.54
CA SER A 41 6.34 -9.14 11.77
C SER A 41 6.19 -8.20 12.98
N GLY A 42 5.87 -8.74 14.17
CA GLY A 42 5.74 -7.92 15.39
C GLY A 42 6.95 -7.01 15.63
N TYR A 43 8.15 -7.52 15.34
CA TYR A 43 9.42 -6.80 15.43
C TYR A 43 9.55 -5.59 14.48
N GLN A 44 8.92 -5.63 13.30
CA GLN A 44 8.89 -4.51 12.35
C GLN A 44 7.86 -3.43 12.73
N LYS A 45 6.91 -3.76 13.62
CA LYS A 45 5.92 -2.81 14.16
C LYS A 45 6.46 -2.04 15.36
N GLU A 46 7.43 -2.59 16.10
CA GLU A 46 7.93 -2.04 17.37
C GLU A 46 9.19 -1.16 17.26
N ASN A 47 9.93 -1.23 16.15
CA ASN A 47 11.18 -0.46 16.00
C ASN A 47 10.95 0.92 15.34
N ASP A 48 10.50 1.91 16.12
CA ASP A 48 11.02 3.30 16.14
C ASP A 48 10.23 4.14 17.20
N PRO A 49 10.81 4.48 18.37
CA PRO A 49 10.15 5.28 19.40
C PRO A 49 9.91 6.76 19.03
N LYS A 50 10.49 7.24 17.93
CA LYS A 50 10.36 8.63 17.46
C LYS A 50 9.40 8.75 16.27
N TYR A 51 9.24 7.70 15.47
CA TYR A 51 8.30 7.64 14.36
C TYR A 51 7.69 6.23 14.22
N PRO A 52 6.54 5.92 14.83
CA PRO A 52 5.95 4.57 14.89
C PRO A 52 5.48 3.99 13.53
N GLN A 53 5.88 4.60 12.41
CA GLN A 53 5.69 4.05 11.07
C GLN A 53 7.06 3.98 10.39
N PRO A 54 7.55 2.78 10.03
CA PRO A 54 8.85 2.70 9.39
C PRO A 54 8.80 3.43 8.05
N ARG A 55 9.98 3.79 7.53
CA ARG A 55 10.31 4.63 6.35
C ARG A 55 9.58 4.32 5.02
N TRP A 56 8.64 3.40 5.03
CA TRP A 56 7.79 2.97 3.93
C TRP A 56 6.91 4.08 3.34
N HIS A 57 6.66 5.19 4.02
CA HIS A 57 5.85 6.27 3.45
C HIS A 57 6.39 6.77 2.10
N HIS A 58 7.71 6.93 1.99
CA HIS A 58 8.35 7.35 0.75
C HIS A 58 8.26 6.26 -0.32
N GLU A 59 8.45 4.99 0.08
CA GLU A 59 8.37 3.84 -0.83
C GLU A 59 6.94 3.59 -1.31
N ILE A 60 5.94 3.64 -0.43
CA ILE A 60 4.52 3.55 -0.75
C ILE A 60 4.14 4.65 -1.74
N ARG A 61 4.55 5.90 -1.50
CA ARG A 61 4.30 7.00 -2.47
C ARG A 61 4.96 6.76 -3.82
N SER A 62 6.21 6.30 -3.82
CA SER A 62 6.95 5.96 -5.04
C SER A 62 6.25 4.83 -5.82
N LEU A 63 5.82 3.76 -5.13
CA LEU A 63 5.10 2.65 -5.70
C LEU A 63 3.73 3.08 -6.23
N ILE A 64 2.97 3.89 -5.50
CA ILE A 64 1.69 4.44 -5.98
C ILE A 64 1.91 5.23 -7.27
N ASN A 65 2.93 6.08 -7.35
CA ASN A 65 3.23 6.83 -8.58
C ASN A 65 3.57 5.89 -9.75
N LYS A 66 4.34 4.82 -9.52
CA LYS A 66 4.59 3.78 -10.53
C LYS A 66 3.30 3.08 -10.97
N LEU A 67 2.43 2.74 -10.03
CA LEU A 67 1.13 2.10 -10.33
C LEU A 67 0.19 3.04 -11.09
N VAL A 68 0.27 4.35 -10.84
CA VAL A 68 -0.44 5.38 -11.61
C VAL A 68 0.08 5.46 -13.04
N GLN A 69 1.40 5.48 -13.23
CA GLN A 69 2.02 5.46 -14.56
C GLN A 69 1.65 4.20 -15.35
N ARG A 70 1.50 3.06 -14.68
CA ARG A 70 1.06 1.78 -15.26
C ARG A 70 -0.45 1.68 -15.48
N GLY A 71 -1.25 2.67 -15.08
CA GLY A 71 -2.71 2.66 -15.22
C GLY A 71 -3.46 1.73 -14.25
N ILE A 72 -2.76 1.04 -13.34
CA ILE A 72 -3.34 0.13 -12.33
C ILE A 72 -4.08 0.92 -11.24
N VAL A 73 -3.65 2.15 -10.99
CA VAL A 73 -4.25 3.08 -10.04
C VAL A 73 -4.50 4.40 -10.77
N LYS A 74 -5.59 5.10 -10.45
CA LYS A 74 -5.89 6.44 -10.95
C LYS A 74 -5.78 7.44 -9.82
N LYS A 75 -5.06 8.54 -10.05
CA LYS A 75 -5.05 9.70 -9.14
C LYS A 75 -6.31 10.53 -9.41
N ILE A 76 -7.14 10.72 -8.39
CA ILE A 76 -8.40 11.47 -8.51
C ILE A 76 -8.18 12.93 -8.14
N MET A 77 -7.47 13.18 -7.03
CA MET A 77 -7.12 14.52 -6.55
C MET A 77 -5.85 14.48 -5.70
N TRP A 78 -5.52 15.59 -5.03
CA TRP A 78 -4.35 15.65 -4.15
C TRP A 78 -4.39 14.55 -3.08
N ASN A 79 -3.38 13.68 -3.06
CA ASN A 79 -3.25 12.54 -2.15
C ASN A 79 -4.45 11.56 -2.14
N CYS A 80 -5.26 11.53 -3.20
CA CYS A 80 -6.41 10.63 -3.32
C CYS A 80 -6.35 9.79 -4.60
N TYR A 81 -6.58 8.48 -4.45
CA TYR A 81 -6.35 7.48 -5.48
C TYR A 81 -7.48 6.45 -5.52
N LYS A 82 -7.71 5.85 -6.68
CA LYS A 82 -8.71 4.80 -6.89
C LYS A 82 -8.14 3.69 -7.76
N TYR A 83 -8.72 2.50 -7.72
CA TYR A 83 -8.34 1.43 -8.64
C TYR A 83 -8.53 1.84 -10.10
N GLY A 84 -7.47 1.72 -10.89
CA GLY A 84 -7.50 1.88 -12.33
C GLY A 84 -8.00 0.58 -12.93
N LYS A 85 -9.29 0.55 -13.28
CA LYS A 85 -9.92 -0.57 -13.97
C LYS A 85 -9.19 -0.76 -15.32
N THR A 86 -8.34 -1.78 -15.43
CA THR A 86 -8.02 -2.44 -16.70
C THR A 86 -9.08 -3.48 -17.00
#